data_AF-A0A7G4RBT7-F1
#
_entry.id   AF-A0A7G4RBT7-F1
#
_cell.length_a   1.000
_cell.length_b   1.000
_cell.length_c   1.000
_cell.angle_alpha   90.00
_cell.angle_beta   90.00
_cell.angle_gamma   90.00
#
_symmetry.space_group_name_H-M   'P 1'
#
loop_
_entity.id
_entity.type
_entity.pdbx_description
1 polymer ?
#
loop_
_entity_poly.entity_id
_entity_poly.type
_entity_poly.pdbx_seq_one_letter_code
_entity_poly.pdbx_strand_id
1 'polypeptide(L)'
;MLGRVTRNAPVSPSRRLILNHLAKSGSLGRLFSPARDLPSEGKHHHVPIKRAKVEYHQMLSNLPHGLDIIHRGMAGFDEVESIAIDGRFGAGKYTRRPFSLNIAEFIHNPKSCVLLSTSPDPHTVKEYMIGFQLIAAKGAIASMCLPAVYIRPQTARHIDVEQFEYYQSILNAQQAPGEYTRGENIFDLAQGNNETTVVLGATKEDDWRPQFDFDLHSLVLVQGAGRILSGFIKADTLDTTTFVNPLFRKRIMSIEIASTTTAEGPLFFKYFDKMNQRAQELGIAKEGFRILTMADAACMMGSPRYQEILEKYTTSGETMVLQDVPKEIPIASEELVEYAQQIIEANPVKEQIPTITDSLHHKL
;
A
#
# COMPACT_ATOMS: atom_id res chain seq x y z
N MET A 1 -11.98 -8.32 25.13
CA MET A 1 -12.35 -9.61 24.50
C MET A 1 -12.35 -9.41 22.99
N LEU A 2 -11.28 -9.81 22.31
CA LEU A 2 -11.16 -9.66 20.85
C LEU A 2 -11.88 -10.84 20.17
N GLY A 3 -12.82 -10.51 19.29
CA GLY A 3 -13.54 -11.48 18.49
C GLY A 3 -12.58 -12.28 17.62
N ARG A 4 -12.67 -13.62 17.70
CA ARG A 4 -12.10 -14.53 16.71
C ARG A 4 -12.60 -14.12 15.33
N VAL A 5 -11.71 -13.67 14.46
CA VAL A 5 -11.99 -13.54 13.02
C VAL A 5 -11.93 -14.94 12.40
N THR A 6 -13.05 -15.65 12.47
CA THR A 6 -13.32 -16.80 11.60
C THR A 6 -14.67 -16.59 10.92
N ARG A 7 -14.63 -15.96 9.74
CA ARG A 7 -15.58 -16.14 8.64
C ARG A 7 -14.99 -15.43 7.42
N ASN A 8 -14.68 -16.19 6.36
CA ASN A 8 -14.37 -15.61 5.06
C ASN A 8 -15.51 -14.65 4.69
N ALA A 9 -15.25 -13.36 4.70
CA ALA A 9 -16.22 -12.37 4.25
C ALA A 9 -16.67 -12.77 2.83
N PRO A 10 -17.98 -12.67 2.52
CA PRO A 10 -18.46 -13.04 1.20
C PRO A 10 -17.67 -12.28 0.12
N VAL A 11 -17.19 -13.01 -0.88
CA VAL A 11 -16.40 -12.44 -1.97
C VAL A 11 -17.30 -11.46 -2.73
N SER A 12 -16.87 -10.19 -2.80
CA SER A 12 -17.62 -9.13 -3.48
C SER A 12 -17.75 -9.40 -4.98
N PRO A 13 -18.74 -8.80 -5.68
CA PRO A 13 -18.88 -8.94 -7.13
C PRO A 13 -17.59 -8.60 -7.90
N SER A 14 -16.91 -7.52 -7.53
CA SER A 14 -15.64 -7.10 -8.13
C SER A 14 -14.54 -8.15 -7.97
N ARG A 15 -14.42 -8.73 -6.76
CA ARG A 15 -13.46 -9.81 -6.49
C ARG A 15 -13.78 -11.08 -7.27
N ARG A 16 -15.05 -11.51 -7.31
CA ARG A 16 -15.48 -12.69 -8.09
C ARG A 16 -15.16 -12.53 -9.57
N LEU A 17 -15.41 -11.35 -10.13
CA LEU A 17 -15.15 -11.04 -11.52
C LEU A 17 -13.67 -11.21 -11.88
N ILE A 18 -12.76 -10.69 -11.04
CA ILE A 18 -11.32 -10.85 -11.23
C ILE A 18 -10.94 -12.33 -11.16
N LEU A 19 -11.40 -13.06 -10.13
CA LEU A 19 -11.10 -14.49 -9.98
C LEU A 19 -11.56 -15.30 -11.20
N ASN A 20 -12.77 -15.02 -11.71
CA ASN A 20 -13.28 -15.64 -12.93
C ASN A 20 -12.44 -15.29 -14.16
N HIS A 21 -11.93 -14.06 -14.26
CA HIS A 21 -11.05 -13.65 -15.36
C HIS A 21 -9.69 -14.35 -15.29
N LEU A 22 -9.11 -14.46 -14.10
CA LEU A 22 -7.83 -15.14 -13.87
C LEU A 22 -7.94 -16.64 -14.16
N ALA A 23 -9.02 -17.29 -13.72
CA ALA A 23 -9.27 -18.71 -14.01
C ALA A 23 -9.33 -19.00 -15.51
N LYS A 24 -9.98 -18.13 -16.30
CA LYS A 24 -10.03 -18.23 -17.78
C LYS A 24 -8.68 -17.97 -18.45
N SER A 25 -7.82 -17.17 -17.84
CA SER A 25 -6.48 -16.83 -18.36
C SER A 25 -5.40 -17.87 -18.02
N GLY A 26 -5.71 -18.82 -17.12
CA GLY A 26 -4.84 -19.93 -16.71
C GLY A 26 -5.13 -21.26 -17.40
N SER A 27 -6.15 -21.35 -18.26
CA SER A 27 -6.68 -22.62 -18.79
C SER A 27 -5.90 -23.21 -19.98
N LEU A 28 -4.59 -23.00 -20.08
CA LEU A 28 -3.73 -23.76 -20.99
C LEU A 28 -3.11 -25.02 -20.33
N GLY A 29 -3.51 -25.37 -19.09
CA GLY A 29 -2.90 -26.52 -18.39
C GLY A 29 -3.72 -27.21 -17.30
N ARG A 30 -5.05 -27.03 -17.19
CA ARG A 30 -5.87 -27.80 -16.24
C ARG A 30 -7.05 -28.48 -16.93
N LEU A 31 -6.79 -29.65 -17.51
CA LEU A 31 -7.80 -30.54 -18.11
C LEU A 31 -8.67 -31.28 -17.06
N PHE A 32 -8.45 -31.11 -15.75
CA PHE A 32 -9.18 -31.84 -14.71
C PHE A 32 -9.45 -31.02 -13.45
N SER A 33 -10.20 -29.93 -13.57
CA SER A 33 -10.89 -29.35 -12.41
C SER A 33 -12.33 -29.09 -12.82
N PRO A 34 -13.34 -29.62 -12.09
CA PRO A 34 -14.72 -29.35 -12.44
C PRO A 34 -14.92 -27.84 -12.37
N ALA A 35 -15.43 -27.26 -13.45
CA ALA A 35 -15.87 -25.88 -13.47
C ALA A 35 -16.83 -25.70 -12.30
N ARG A 36 -16.38 -25.02 -11.24
CA ARG A 36 -17.31 -24.41 -10.31
C ARG A 36 -17.87 -23.22 -11.07
N ASP A 37 -18.92 -23.45 -11.82
CA ASP A 37 -19.84 -22.41 -12.25
C ASP A 37 -20.36 -21.74 -10.98
N LEU A 38 -19.65 -20.69 -10.55
CA LEU A 38 -20.13 -19.80 -9.51
C LEU A 38 -21.23 -18.95 -10.17
N PRO A 39 -22.50 -19.13 -9.79
CA PRO A 39 -23.61 -18.49 -10.46
C PRO A 39 -23.44 -16.97 -10.43
N SER A 40 -23.46 -16.36 -11.61
CA SER A 40 -23.51 -14.92 -11.81
C SER A 40 -24.95 -14.44 -11.73
N GLU A 41 -25.61 -14.65 -10.61
CA GLU A 41 -26.93 -14.07 -10.36
C GLU A 41 -26.87 -13.15 -9.15
N GLY A 42 -26.94 -11.86 -9.47
CA GLY A 42 -27.01 -10.77 -8.53
C GLY A 42 -27.02 -9.48 -9.33
N LYS A 43 -28.17 -8.82 -9.38
CA LYS A 43 -28.37 -7.47 -9.92
C LYS A 43 -27.52 -6.48 -9.09
N HIS A 44 -26.22 -6.43 -9.31
CA HIS A 44 -25.30 -5.52 -8.63
C HIS A 44 -24.35 -4.91 -9.66
N HIS A 45 -24.11 -3.61 -9.49
CA HIS A 45 -23.47 -2.67 -10.40
C HIS A 45 -22.48 -3.28 -11.40
N HIS A 46 -22.66 -2.96 -12.69
CA HIS A 46 -21.71 -3.29 -13.75
C HIS A 46 -20.33 -2.79 -13.35
N VAL A 47 -19.45 -3.68 -12.86
CA VAL A 47 -18.04 -3.36 -12.65
C VAL A 47 -17.48 -3.00 -14.03
N PRO A 48 -17.04 -1.76 -14.28
CA PRO A 48 -16.57 -1.38 -15.60
C PRO A 48 -15.32 -2.18 -15.95
N ILE A 49 -15.39 -2.94 -17.05
CA ILE A 49 -14.25 -3.66 -17.62
C ILE A 49 -13.93 -3.06 -18.97
N LYS A 50 -12.69 -2.60 -19.13
CA LYS A 50 -12.18 -2.14 -20.43
C LYS A 50 -11.08 -3.09 -20.89
N ARG A 51 -11.23 -3.63 -22.09
CA ARG A 51 -10.18 -4.39 -22.77
C ARG A 51 -9.63 -3.56 -23.91
N ALA A 52 -8.31 -3.45 -24.00
CA ALA A 52 -7.68 -2.68 -25.05
C ALA A 52 -6.27 -3.20 -25.34
N LYS A 53 -5.88 -3.14 -26.62
CA LYS A 53 -4.46 -3.07 -26.99
C LYS A 53 -4.02 -1.63 -26.92
N VAL A 54 -3.01 -1.36 -26.10
CA VAL A 54 -2.50 0.00 -25.88
C VAL A 54 -0.99 -0.01 -25.89
N GLU A 55 -0.42 1.12 -26.27
CA GLU A 55 1.00 1.38 -26.07
C GLU A 55 1.31 1.51 -24.57
N TYR A 56 2.50 1.11 -24.15
CA TYR A 56 2.87 1.14 -22.74
C TYR A 56 2.76 2.52 -22.09
N HIS A 57 3.27 3.57 -22.76
CA HIS A 57 3.19 4.94 -22.24
C HIS A 57 1.73 5.40 -22.11
N GLN A 58 0.87 4.99 -23.04
CA GLN A 58 -0.55 5.28 -23.02
C GLN A 58 -1.27 4.54 -21.88
N MET A 59 -0.84 3.30 -21.57
CA MET A 59 -1.36 2.58 -20.40
C MET A 59 -1.06 3.34 -19.11
N LEU A 60 0.19 3.80 -18.93
CA LEU A 60 0.59 4.55 -17.73
C LEU A 60 -0.14 5.90 -17.63
N SER A 61 -0.27 6.64 -18.72
CA SER A 61 -0.98 7.92 -18.73
C SER A 61 -2.48 7.80 -18.45
N ASN A 62 -3.04 6.60 -18.61
CA ASN A 62 -4.45 6.30 -18.31
C ASN A 62 -4.69 5.85 -16.86
N LEU A 63 -3.62 5.63 -16.08
CA LEU A 63 -3.77 5.33 -14.65
C LEU A 63 -4.28 6.58 -13.92
N PRO A 64 -5.05 6.41 -12.82
CA PRO A 64 -5.42 7.54 -11.98
C PRO A 64 -4.16 8.23 -11.46
N HIS A 65 -4.20 9.55 -11.39
CA HIS A 65 -3.11 10.39 -10.89
C HIS A 65 -3.64 11.33 -9.80
N GLY A 66 -2.78 11.70 -8.88
CA GLY A 66 -3.10 12.56 -7.74
C GLY A 66 -2.07 12.39 -6.64
N LEU A 67 -1.95 13.38 -5.76
CA LEU A 67 -1.02 13.31 -4.62
C LEU A 67 -1.42 12.23 -3.61
N ASP A 68 -2.67 11.78 -3.67
CA ASP A 68 -3.27 10.80 -2.78
C ASP A 68 -3.53 9.42 -3.43
N ILE A 69 -2.92 9.17 -4.59
CA ILE A 69 -2.96 7.89 -5.29
C ILE A 69 -1.57 7.24 -5.26
N ILE A 70 -1.55 5.95 -4.99
CA ILE A 70 -0.35 5.11 -5.04
C ILE A 70 -0.61 3.87 -5.89
N HIS A 71 0.46 3.34 -6.44
CA HIS A 71 0.45 2.24 -7.38
C HIS A 71 1.26 1.06 -6.86
N ARG A 72 0.81 -0.15 -7.18
CA ARG A 72 1.53 -1.38 -6.88
C ARG A 72 1.70 -2.23 -8.12
N GLY A 73 2.96 -2.46 -8.47
CA GLY A 73 3.38 -3.42 -9.48
C GLY A 73 3.35 -4.84 -8.97
N MET A 74 2.87 -5.74 -9.80
CA MET A 74 2.86 -7.16 -9.53
C MET A 74 3.37 -7.92 -10.74
N ALA A 75 4.37 -8.78 -10.52
CA ALA A 75 4.79 -9.78 -11.49
C ALA A 75 3.82 -10.97 -11.47
N GLY A 76 3.34 -11.39 -12.64
CA GLY A 76 2.34 -12.45 -12.77
C GLY A 76 0.98 -12.08 -12.18
N PHE A 77 0.14 -13.09 -11.96
CA PHE A 77 -1.21 -12.92 -11.40
C PHE A 77 -1.41 -13.55 -10.02
N ASP A 78 -0.42 -14.27 -9.48
CA ASP A 78 -0.54 -14.97 -8.19
C ASP A 78 -0.87 -14.00 -7.05
N GLU A 79 -0.28 -12.81 -7.07
CA GLU A 79 -0.59 -11.80 -6.07
C GLU A 79 -1.99 -11.20 -6.25
N VAL A 80 -2.38 -10.94 -7.50
CA VAL A 80 -3.74 -10.47 -7.81
C VAL A 80 -4.79 -11.48 -7.32
N GLU A 81 -4.55 -12.77 -7.57
CA GLU A 81 -5.42 -13.86 -7.11
C GLU A 81 -5.50 -13.88 -5.59
N SER A 82 -4.36 -13.80 -4.88
CA SER A 82 -4.34 -13.74 -3.41
C SER A 82 -5.14 -12.54 -2.89
N ILE A 83 -4.94 -11.34 -3.45
CA ILE A 83 -5.67 -10.13 -3.04
C ILE A 83 -7.18 -10.31 -3.28
N ALA A 84 -7.58 -10.89 -4.40
CA ALA A 84 -9.00 -11.10 -4.72
C ALA A 84 -9.64 -12.19 -3.83
N ILE A 85 -8.89 -13.21 -3.42
CA ILE A 85 -9.34 -14.24 -2.46
C ILE A 85 -9.48 -13.64 -1.05
N ASP A 86 -8.41 -13.01 -0.56
CA ASP A 86 -8.32 -12.52 0.82
C ASP A 86 -9.07 -11.20 1.02
N GLY A 87 -9.29 -10.44 -0.06
CA GLY A 87 -9.90 -9.11 -0.04
C GLY A 87 -9.02 -7.99 0.50
N ARG A 88 -7.71 -8.25 0.70
CA ARG A 88 -6.76 -7.30 1.31
C ARG A 88 -5.40 -7.37 0.63
N PHE A 89 -4.73 -6.22 0.53
CA PHE A 89 -3.37 -6.12 0.03
C PHE A 89 -2.37 -6.61 1.08
N GLY A 90 -1.33 -7.35 0.68
CA GLY A 90 -0.35 -7.91 1.63
C GLY A 90 -0.91 -9.02 2.53
N ALA A 91 -2.00 -9.69 2.13
CA ALA A 91 -2.53 -10.89 2.77
C ALA A 91 -1.96 -12.18 2.14
N GLY A 92 -2.50 -13.35 2.52
CA GLY A 92 -2.15 -14.64 1.93
C GLY A 92 -0.66 -14.99 2.09
N LYS A 93 0.08 -15.04 0.98
CA LYS A 93 1.52 -15.40 1.01
C LYS A 93 2.38 -14.43 1.84
N TYR A 94 1.94 -13.17 1.97
CA TYR A 94 2.67 -12.14 2.70
C TYR A 94 2.63 -12.34 4.22
N THR A 95 1.54 -12.91 4.77
CA THR A 95 1.41 -13.14 6.22
C THR A 95 2.40 -14.19 6.74
N ARG A 96 2.98 -15.01 5.85
CA ARG A 96 4.00 -16.01 6.17
C ARG A 96 5.42 -15.46 6.17
N ARG A 97 5.63 -14.20 5.76
CA ARG A 97 6.95 -13.57 5.73
C ARG A 97 7.44 -13.27 7.16
N PRO A 98 8.75 -13.07 7.35
CA PRO A 98 9.28 -12.59 8.63
C PRO A 98 8.59 -11.29 9.05
N PHE A 99 8.43 -11.11 10.36
CA PHE A 99 8.01 -9.83 10.90
C PHE A 99 9.24 -8.94 11.02
N SER A 100 9.24 -7.82 10.33
CA SER A 100 10.21 -6.74 10.51
C SER A 100 9.55 -5.42 10.17
N LEU A 101 9.66 -4.47 11.10
CA LEU A 101 9.29 -3.07 10.89
C LEU A 101 10.51 -2.23 10.49
N ASN A 102 11.71 -2.79 10.42
CA ASN A 102 12.91 -2.04 10.09
C ASN A 102 12.84 -1.58 8.62
N ILE A 103 12.65 -0.27 8.40
CA ILE A 103 12.48 0.29 7.06
C ILE A 103 13.80 0.19 6.27
N ALA A 104 14.94 0.38 6.92
CA ALA A 104 16.26 0.20 6.32
C ALA A 104 16.47 -1.25 5.85
N GLU A 105 16.09 -2.24 6.66
CA GLU A 105 16.10 -3.65 6.26
C GLU A 105 15.16 -3.92 5.09
N PHE A 106 13.95 -3.36 5.13
CA PHE A 106 12.94 -3.60 4.11
C PHE A 106 13.33 -3.01 2.74
N ILE A 107 14.00 -1.86 2.70
CA ILE A 107 14.53 -1.26 1.46
C ILE A 107 15.55 -2.18 0.80
N HIS A 108 16.46 -2.76 1.59
CA HIS A 108 17.50 -3.66 1.08
C HIS A 108 16.94 -5.06 0.74
N ASN A 109 16.06 -5.61 1.60
CA ASN A 109 15.48 -6.93 1.44
C ASN A 109 13.97 -6.88 1.76
N PRO A 110 13.09 -6.70 0.76
CA PRO A 110 11.66 -6.42 0.96
C PRO A 110 10.84 -7.66 1.35
N LYS A 111 11.20 -8.29 2.48
CA LYS A 111 10.58 -9.48 3.07
C LYS A 111 10.03 -9.17 4.45
N SER A 112 8.89 -8.50 4.49
CA SER A 112 8.11 -8.28 5.71
C SER A 112 6.67 -8.74 5.56
N CYS A 113 6.06 -9.24 6.64
CA CYS A 113 4.62 -9.48 6.71
C CYS A 113 3.81 -8.24 7.11
N VAL A 114 4.48 -7.16 7.52
CA VAL A 114 3.89 -5.91 8.02
C VAL A 114 4.27 -4.67 7.21
N LEU A 115 5.12 -4.81 6.18
CA LEU A 115 5.45 -3.74 5.25
C LEU A 115 5.16 -4.16 3.80
N LEU A 116 4.64 -3.23 3.00
CA LEU A 116 4.33 -3.44 1.58
C LEU A 116 4.77 -2.25 0.75
N SER A 117 5.59 -2.49 -0.27
CA SER A 117 6.05 -1.45 -1.19
C SER A 117 4.94 -1.01 -2.17
N THR A 118 4.82 0.28 -2.38
CA THR A 118 3.96 0.94 -3.37
C THR A 118 4.68 2.17 -3.90
N SER A 119 4.25 2.79 -4.99
CA SER A 119 4.89 4.00 -5.51
C SER A 119 3.85 5.05 -5.89
N PRO A 120 4.05 6.33 -5.58
CA PRO A 120 3.23 7.41 -6.14
C PRO A 120 3.50 7.58 -7.65
N ASP A 121 4.61 7.06 -8.17
CA ASP A 121 4.98 7.13 -9.57
C ASP A 121 4.59 5.84 -10.32
N PRO A 122 3.66 5.88 -11.28
CA PRO A 122 3.32 4.72 -12.09
C PRO A 122 4.48 4.22 -12.97
N HIS A 123 5.51 5.03 -13.21
CA HIS A 123 6.69 4.63 -13.98
C HIS A 123 7.64 3.72 -13.19
N THR A 124 7.79 3.91 -11.87
CA THR A 124 8.60 3.03 -11.00
C THR A 124 8.06 1.59 -10.99
N VAL A 125 6.75 1.44 -11.15
CA VAL A 125 6.07 0.14 -11.17
C VAL A 125 6.49 -0.76 -12.35
N LYS A 126 7.06 -0.19 -13.41
CA LYS A 126 7.55 -0.90 -14.60
C LYS A 126 8.50 -2.05 -14.28
N GLU A 127 9.49 -1.77 -13.43
CA GLU A 127 10.60 -2.68 -13.15
C GLU A 127 10.09 -3.94 -12.45
N TYR A 128 9.03 -3.80 -11.67
CA TYR A 128 8.36 -4.90 -10.96
C TYR A 128 7.41 -5.72 -11.82
N MET A 129 6.90 -5.18 -12.92
CA MET A 129 6.01 -5.90 -13.83
C MET A 129 6.75 -6.68 -14.91
N ILE A 130 7.86 -6.11 -15.38
CA ILE A 130 8.62 -6.61 -16.52
C ILE A 130 9.93 -7.16 -15.99
N GLY A 131 9.83 -8.26 -15.25
CA GLY A 131 10.99 -9.11 -15.01
C GLY A 131 11.71 -9.36 -16.33
N PHE A 132 13.01 -9.12 -16.34
CA PHE A 132 13.94 -9.04 -17.46
C PHE A 132 13.93 -10.23 -18.46
N GLN A 133 12.85 -10.63 -19.15
CA GLN A 133 12.88 -11.94 -19.85
C GLN A 133 12.15 -12.09 -21.19
N LEU A 134 12.69 -13.03 -21.97
CA LEU A 134 12.35 -13.46 -23.32
C LEU A 134 10.96 -14.11 -23.51
N ILE A 135 10.14 -14.25 -22.46
CA ILE A 135 8.87 -15.02 -22.48
C ILE A 135 7.67 -14.06 -22.35
N ALA A 136 6.47 -14.51 -22.71
CA ALA A 136 5.23 -13.74 -22.57
C ALA A 136 5.09 -13.24 -21.12
N ALA A 137 5.03 -11.92 -20.96
CA ALA A 137 5.00 -11.29 -19.66
C ALA A 137 3.55 -11.11 -19.21
N LYS A 138 3.22 -11.64 -18.03
CA LYS A 138 1.98 -11.34 -17.31
C LYS A 138 2.33 -10.45 -16.12
N GLY A 139 1.55 -9.41 -15.88
CA GLY A 139 1.71 -8.56 -14.71
C GLY A 139 0.47 -7.74 -14.43
N ALA A 140 0.47 -7.01 -13.32
CA ALA A 140 -0.65 -6.14 -12.98
C ALA A 140 -0.20 -4.85 -12.30
N ILE A 141 -1.01 -3.81 -12.46
CA ILE A 141 -0.91 -2.55 -11.70
C ILE A 141 -2.20 -2.37 -10.93
N ALA A 142 -2.11 -2.34 -9.61
CA ALA A 142 -3.18 -1.85 -8.76
C ALA A 142 -2.94 -0.37 -8.47
N SER A 143 -3.97 0.46 -8.62
CA SER A 143 -3.95 1.87 -8.19
C SER A 143 -4.93 2.05 -7.04
N MET A 144 -4.47 2.58 -5.92
CA MET A 144 -5.22 2.68 -4.67
C MET A 144 -5.06 4.07 -4.06
N CYS A 145 -5.94 4.46 -3.14
CA CYS A 145 -5.72 5.65 -2.33
C CYS A 145 -4.53 5.46 -1.38
N LEU A 146 -4.08 6.53 -0.73
CA LEU A 146 -3.11 6.42 0.37
C LEU A 146 -3.60 5.41 1.43
N PRO A 147 -2.67 4.63 2.00
CA PRO A 147 -3.01 3.64 3.01
C PRO A 147 -3.32 4.32 4.35
N ALA A 148 -3.84 3.55 5.31
CA ALA A 148 -4.07 4.08 6.66
C ALA A 148 -2.78 4.61 7.30
N VAL A 149 -1.67 3.87 7.16
CA VAL A 149 -0.35 4.22 7.70
C VAL A 149 0.71 3.95 6.63
N TYR A 150 1.64 4.89 6.45
CA TYR A 150 2.79 4.71 5.58
C TYR A 150 4.03 5.47 6.06
N ILE A 151 5.16 5.10 5.47
CA ILE A 151 6.44 5.78 5.61
C ILE A 151 7.07 5.95 4.22
N ARG A 152 7.74 7.09 4.01
CA ARG A 152 8.56 7.33 2.81
C ARG A 152 10.03 7.03 3.13
N PRO A 153 10.65 6.01 2.50
CA PRO A 153 12.07 5.70 2.67
C PRO A 153 13.02 6.90 2.53
N GLN A 154 12.81 7.70 1.47
CA GLN A 154 13.60 8.92 1.21
C GLN A 154 13.54 9.91 2.37
N THR A 155 12.37 10.11 2.97
CA THR A 155 12.21 10.99 4.13
C THR A 155 12.83 10.36 5.38
N ALA A 156 12.51 9.09 5.65
CA ALA A 156 12.94 8.37 6.84
C ALA A 156 14.47 8.34 7.01
N ARG A 157 15.22 8.17 5.92
CA ARG A 157 16.70 8.15 5.97
C ARG A 157 17.34 9.46 6.45
N HIS A 158 16.64 10.58 6.33
CA HIS A 158 17.12 11.89 6.78
C HIS A 158 16.59 12.25 8.16
N ILE A 159 15.56 11.55 8.64
CA ILE A 159 14.99 11.74 9.98
C ILE A 159 15.59 10.74 10.97
N ASP A 160 15.34 9.45 10.77
CA ASP A 160 15.77 8.34 11.63
C ASP A 160 17.17 7.85 11.23
N VAL A 161 18.13 8.77 11.19
CA VAL A 161 19.51 8.50 10.76
C VAL A 161 20.13 7.37 11.56
N GLU A 162 19.88 7.32 12.87
CA GLU A 162 20.42 6.31 13.76
C GLU A 162 19.98 4.88 13.40
N GLN A 163 18.74 4.66 12.98
CA GLN A 163 18.29 3.34 12.50
C GLN A 163 19.02 2.93 11.21
N PHE A 164 19.23 3.88 10.29
CA PHE A 164 19.94 3.63 9.03
C PHE A 164 21.44 3.38 9.26
N GLU A 165 22.09 4.13 10.15
CA GLU A 165 23.48 3.89 10.55
C GLU A 165 23.64 2.52 11.20
N TYR A 166 22.73 2.15 12.11
CA TYR A 166 22.72 0.83 12.72
C TYR A 166 22.62 -0.27 11.66
N TYR A 167 21.68 -0.15 10.72
CA TYR A 167 21.54 -1.16 9.66
C TYR A 167 22.75 -1.20 8.72
N GLN A 168 23.32 -0.05 8.34
CA GLN A 168 24.55 -0.01 7.56
C GLN A 168 25.70 -0.72 8.28
N SER A 169 25.80 -0.59 9.60
CA SER A 169 26.83 -1.30 10.39
C SER A 169 26.67 -2.83 10.31
N ILE A 170 25.43 -3.33 10.25
CA ILE A 170 25.14 -4.76 10.05
C ILE A 170 25.57 -5.19 8.64
N LEU A 171 25.24 -4.41 7.60
CA LEU A 171 25.67 -4.70 6.22
C LEU A 171 27.20 -4.78 6.11
N ASN A 172 27.89 -3.83 6.74
CA ASN A 172 29.36 -3.78 6.75
C ASN A 172 29.95 -5.00 7.48
N ALA A 173 29.33 -5.45 8.57
CA ALA A 173 29.77 -6.63 9.31
C ALA A 173 29.53 -7.96 8.57
N GLN A 174 28.55 -8.00 7.66
CA GLN A 174 28.22 -9.17 6.85
C GLN A 174 29.13 -9.32 5.61
N GLN A 175 29.86 -8.28 5.21
CA GLN A 175 30.83 -8.36 4.13
C GLN A 175 32.02 -9.24 4.55
N ALA A 176 32.24 -10.33 3.83
CA ALA A 176 33.32 -11.26 4.15
C ALA A 176 34.69 -10.57 3.94
N PRO A 177 35.70 -10.83 4.81
CA PRO A 177 37.05 -10.31 4.59
C PRO A 177 37.61 -10.81 3.25
N GLY A 178 37.78 -9.91 2.29
CA GLY A 178 38.34 -10.20 0.96
C GLY A 178 37.36 -10.16 -0.22
N GLU A 179 36.06 -9.93 0.02
CA GLU A 179 35.11 -9.63 -1.06
C GLU A 179 35.24 -8.16 -1.51
N TYR A 180 35.69 -7.95 -2.74
CA TYR A 180 35.80 -6.64 -3.41
C TYR A 180 34.49 -6.20 -4.10
N THR A 181 33.35 -6.78 -3.73
CA THR A 181 32.05 -6.30 -4.21
C THR A 181 31.77 -4.93 -3.58
N ARG A 182 31.39 -3.95 -4.39
CA ARG A 182 30.99 -2.62 -3.91
C ARG A 182 29.89 -2.81 -2.86
N GLY A 183 30.22 -2.55 -1.60
CA GLY A 183 29.29 -2.68 -0.50
C GLY A 183 28.02 -1.87 -0.78
N GLU A 184 26.86 -2.49 -0.59
CA GLU A 184 25.60 -1.79 -0.72
C GLU A 184 25.49 -0.74 0.40
N ASN A 185 25.11 0.47 0.03
CA ASN A 185 24.93 1.59 0.94
C ASN A 185 23.43 1.85 1.10
N ILE A 186 22.91 1.60 2.30
CA ILE A 186 21.48 1.74 2.57
C ILE A 186 21.01 3.18 2.41
N PHE A 187 21.87 4.15 2.67
CA PHE A 187 21.55 5.55 2.42
C PHE A 187 21.33 5.78 0.92
N ASP A 188 22.24 5.31 0.07
CA ASP A 188 22.12 5.49 -1.39
C ASP A 188 20.88 4.78 -1.94
N LEU A 189 20.62 3.55 -1.47
CA LEU A 189 19.39 2.81 -1.81
C LEU A 189 18.14 3.59 -1.42
N ALA A 190 18.10 4.11 -0.19
CA ALA A 190 16.96 4.90 0.29
C ALA A 190 16.82 6.23 -0.44
N GLN A 191 17.91 6.86 -0.89
CA GLN A 191 17.86 8.11 -1.66
C GLN A 191 17.24 7.89 -3.06
N GLY A 192 17.58 6.77 -3.71
CA GLY A 192 17.00 6.40 -5.00
C GLY A 192 15.56 5.88 -4.92
N ASN A 193 15.07 5.58 -3.71
CA ASN A 193 13.78 4.93 -3.50
C ASN A 193 12.62 5.94 -3.37
N ASN A 194 11.95 6.22 -4.49
CA ASN A 194 10.76 7.09 -4.52
C ASN A 194 9.45 6.40 -4.06
N GLU A 195 9.53 5.23 -3.41
CA GLU A 195 8.37 4.46 -2.99
C GLU A 195 7.68 5.04 -1.76
N THR A 196 6.42 4.65 -1.61
CA THR A 196 5.65 4.73 -0.39
C THR A 196 5.59 3.33 0.21
N THR A 197 6.12 3.14 1.42
CA THR A 197 6.00 1.86 2.13
C THR A 197 4.77 1.89 3.01
N VAL A 198 3.79 1.05 2.68
CA VAL A 198 2.58 0.83 3.47
C VAL A 198 2.93 0.04 4.73
N VAL A 199 2.44 0.49 5.87
CA VAL A 199 2.50 -0.26 7.14
C VAL A 199 1.19 -1.00 7.33
N LEU A 200 1.27 -2.33 7.40
CA LEU A 200 0.12 -3.23 7.49
C LEU A 200 -0.27 -3.57 8.93
N GLY A 201 0.54 -3.18 9.91
CA GLY A 201 0.34 -3.45 11.34
C GLY A 201 1.61 -3.12 12.15
N ALA A 202 1.46 -2.80 13.44
CA ALA A 202 2.59 -2.67 14.37
C ALA A 202 2.98 -4.04 14.96
N THR A 203 2.04 -4.97 15.03
CA THR A 203 2.21 -6.36 15.47
C THR A 203 1.73 -7.33 14.38
N LYS A 204 1.86 -8.64 14.61
CA LYS A 204 1.35 -9.65 13.65
C LYS A 204 -0.17 -9.77 13.69
N GLU A 205 -0.74 -9.39 14.83
CA GLU A 205 -2.16 -9.46 15.13
C GLU A 205 -2.92 -8.25 14.55
N ASP A 206 -2.21 -7.14 14.33
CA ASP A 206 -2.76 -5.96 13.66
C ASP A 206 -3.07 -6.21 12.19
N ASP A 207 -4.11 -5.55 11.70
CA ASP A 207 -4.48 -5.59 10.30
C ASP A 207 -4.97 -4.23 9.79
N TRP A 208 -4.01 -3.42 9.34
CA TRP A 208 -4.20 -2.10 8.72
C TRP A 208 -4.12 -2.18 7.19
N ARG A 209 -4.20 -3.40 6.63
CA ARG A 209 -4.03 -3.65 5.20
C ARG A 209 -5.08 -2.88 4.38
N PRO A 210 -4.69 -2.29 3.25
CA PRO A 210 -5.65 -1.76 2.29
C PRO A 210 -6.65 -2.83 1.88
N GLN A 211 -7.93 -2.48 1.89
CA GLN A 211 -9.04 -3.34 1.53
C GLN A 211 -9.31 -3.24 0.03
N PHE A 212 -9.43 -4.39 -0.63
CA PHE A 212 -9.71 -4.45 -2.06
C PHE A 212 -11.01 -3.71 -2.41
N ASP A 213 -12.06 -3.87 -1.60
CA ASP A 213 -13.40 -3.39 -1.96
C ASP A 213 -13.53 -1.86 -1.87
N PHE A 214 -12.70 -1.18 -1.07
CA PHE A 214 -12.86 0.27 -0.83
C PHE A 214 -11.61 1.09 -1.19
N ASP A 215 -10.40 0.56 -0.98
CA ASP A 215 -9.16 1.32 -1.19
C ASP A 215 -8.63 1.19 -2.63
N LEU A 216 -8.99 0.12 -3.35
CA LEU A 216 -8.60 -0.05 -4.76
C LEU A 216 -9.46 0.84 -5.65
N HIS A 217 -8.84 1.73 -6.42
CA HIS A 217 -9.49 2.48 -7.48
C HIS A 217 -9.63 1.62 -8.75
N SER A 218 -8.50 1.06 -9.21
CA SER A 218 -8.47 0.28 -10.44
C SER A 218 -7.36 -0.75 -10.45
N LEU A 219 -7.61 -1.87 -11.13
CA LEU A 219 -6.65 -2.92 -11.38
C LEU A 219 -6.49 -3.11 -12.89
N VAL A 220 -5.28 -2.94 -13.39
CA VAL A 220 -4.92 -3.20 -14.79
C VAL A 220 -4.17 -4.52 -14.86
N LEU A 221 -4.76 -5.52 -15.50
CA LEU A 221 -4.06 -6.74 -15.87
C LEU A 221 -3.39 -6.56 -17.22
N VAL A 222 -2.11 -6.91 -17.30
CA VAL A 222 -1.28 -6.74 -18.49
C VAL A 222 -0.82 -8.11 -18.97
N GLN A 223 -1.00 -8.34 -20.26
CA GLN A 223 -0.45 -9.48 -20.98
C GLN A 223 0.33 -8.93 -22.18
N GLY A 224 1.63 -9.17 -22.20
CA GLY A 224 2.51 -8.86 -23.32
C GLY A 224 2.92 -10.13 -24.05
N ALA A 225 3.03 -10.05 -25.38
CA ALA A 225 3.64 -11.13 -26.16
C ALA A 225 5.13 -11.27 -25.78
N GLY A 226 5.57 -12.52 -25.59
CA GLY A 226 6.97 -12.86 -25.34
C GLY A 226 7.82 -12.78 -26.59
N ARG A 227 9.14 -12.72 -26.42
CA ARG A 227 10.12 -12.75 -27.52
C ARG A 227 10.20 -14.18 -28.09
N ILE A 228 9.55 -14.45 -29.22
CA ILE A 228 9.88 -15.64 -30.00
C ILE A 228 11.12 -15.32 -30.86
N LEU A 229 12.16 -16.15 -30.74
CA LEU A 229 13.43 -16.08 -31.45
C LEU A 229 13.26 -15.80 -32.97
N SER A 230 13.38 -14.54 -33.37
CA SER A 230 14.06 -14.02 -34.59
C SER A 230 13.64 -12.56 -34.86
N GLY A 231 14.61 -11.65 -34.86
CA GLY A 231 14.39 -10.22 -35.19
C GLY A 231 13.95 -9.35 -34.01
N PHE A 232 14.70 -8.29 -33.73
CA PHE A 232 14.44 -7.35 -32.64
C PHE A 232 13.19 -6.51 -32.90
N ILE A 233 12.06 -6.87 -32.29
CA ILE A 233 10.85 -6.03 -32.24
C ILE A 233 10.50 -5.81 -30.77
N LYS A 234 10.41 -4.54 -30.36
CA LYS A 234 9.88 -4.12 -29.05
C LYS A 234 8.41 -4.55 -28.97
N ALA A 235 8.00 -5.14 -27.85
CA ALA A 235 6.58 -5.26 -27.54
C ALA A 235 6.05 -3.88 -27.13
N ASP A 236 5.82 -3.02 -28.13
CA ASP A 236 5.32 -1.65 -27.93
C ASP A 236 3.83 -1.67 -27.51
N THR A 237 3.07 -2.65 -28.01
CA THR A 237 1.65 -2.87 -27.66
C THR A 237 1.45 -3.94 -26.58
N LEU A 238 0.58 -3.65 -25.61
CA LEU A 238 0.18 -4.55 -24.52
C LEU A 238 -1.31 -4.85 -24.59
N ASP A 239 -1.69 -6.11 -24.37
CA ASP A 239 -3.07 -6.49 -24.12
C ASP A 239 -3.41 -6.18 -22.66
N THR A 240 -4.36 -5.28 -22.46
CA THR A 240 -4.76 -4.81 -21.12
C THR A 240 -6.21 -5.14 -20.83
N THR A 241 -6.48 -5.55 -19.59
CA THR A 241 -7.84 -5.63 -19.03
C THR A 241 -7.88 -4.78 -17.76
N THR A 242 -8.58 -3.66 -17.83
CA THR A 242 -8.76 -2.73 -16.72
C THR A 242 -10.09 -2.98 -16.02
N PHE A 243 -10.03 -3.17 -14.71
CA PHE A 243 -11.16 -3.21 -13.80
C PHE A 243 -11.19 -1.89 -13.02
N VAL A 244 -12.31 -1.18 -13.06
CA VAL A 244 -12.53 0.00 -12.21
C VAL A 244 -13.45 -0.40 -11.07
N ASN A 245 -13.06 -0.10 -9.83
CA ASN A 245 -13.85 -0.44 -8.66
C ASN A 245 -14.93 0.63 -8.41
N PRO A 246 -16.23 0.30 -8.57
CA PRO A 246 -17.30 1.28 -8.32
C PRO A 246 -17.48 1.62 -6.83
N LEU A 247 -16.88 0.84 -5.93
CA LEU A 247 -16.93 1.04 -4.49
C LEU A 247 -15.71 1.78 -3.93
N PHE A 248 -14.80 2.23 -4.81
CA PHE A 248 -13.64 3.01 -4.40
C PHE A 248 -14.05 4.24 -3.60
N ARG A 249 -13.37 4.47 -2.49
CA ARG A 249 -13.57 5.63 -1.60
C ARG A 249 -12.21 6.17 -1.23
N LYS A 250 -12.03 7.49 -1.38
CA LYS A 250 -10.83 8.14 -0.85
C LYS A 250 -10.88 8.12 0.67
N ARG A 251 -9.75 7.84 1.30
CA ARG A 251 -9.63 7.90 2.75
C ARG A 251 -9.72 9.36 3.19
N ILE A 252 -10.42 9.63 4.30
CA ILE A 252 -10.47 10.98 4.86
C ILE A 252 -9.10 11.43 5.37
N MET A 253 -8.34 10.52 6.00
CA MET A 253 -7.02 10.78 6.58
C MET A 253 -6.10 9.56 6.50
N SER A 254 -4.84 9.80 6.16
CA SER A 254 -3.72 8.86 6.25
C SER A 254 -2.69 9.37 7.26
N ILE A 255 -1.99 8.45 7.92
CA ILE A 255 -0.93 8.74 8.87
C ILE A 255 0.42 8.51 8.19
N GLU A 256 1.24 9.54 8.12
CA GLU A 256 2.63 9.42 7.69
C GLU A 256 3.53 9.40 8.93
N ILE A 257 4.16 8.26 9.19
CA ILE A 257 5.15 8.14 10.26
C ILE A 257 6.54 8.46 9.72
N ALA A 258 7.35 9.11 10.53
CA ALA A 258 8.73 9.45 10.17
C ALA A 258 9.73 8.35 10.56
N SER A 259 9.33 7.44 11.45
CA SER A 259 10.14 6.32 11.94
C SER A 259 9.26 5.11 12.27
N THR A 260 9.77 3.92 11.98
CA THR A 260 9.13 2.66 12.34
C THR A 260 9.49 2.15 13.75
N THR A 261 10.23 2.92 14.53
CA THR A 261 10.61 2.58 15.90
C THR A 261 9.40 2.54 16.85
N THR A 262 9.42 1.63 17.83
CA THR A 262 8.30 1.37 18.76
C THR A 262 8.18 2.37 19.92
N ALA A 263 8.93 3.47 19.90
CA ALA A 263 9.04 4.42 21.01
C ALA A 263 9.58 3.84 22.33
N GLU A 264 10.35 2.75 22.25
CA GLU A 264 10.89 2.04 23.40
C GLU A 264 12.42 2.15 23.49
N GLY A 265 12.94 2.03 24.72
CA GLY A 265 14.37 1.91 24.99
C GLY A 265 15.02 3.18 25.58
N PRO A 266 16.19 3.03 26.23
CA PRO A 266 16.81 4.09 27.02
C PRO A 266 17.30 5.27 26.19
N LEU A 267 17.56 5.08 24.90
CA LEU A 267 18.04 6.12 23.99
C LEU A 267 16.94 6.69 23.10
N PHE A 268 15.71 6.18 23.19
CA PHE A 268 14.63 6.58 22.29
C PHE A 268 14.38 8.08 22.35
N PHE A 269 14.14 8.66 23.53
CA PHE A 269 13.88 10.10 23.66
C PHE A 269 15.03 10.97 23.11
N LYS A 270 16.28 10.55 23.35
CA LYS A 270 17.46 11.26 22.81
C LYS A 270 17.48 11.24 21.28
N TYR A 271 17.15 10.11 20.66
CA TYR A 271 17.07 10.01 19.20
C TYR A 271 15.83 10.72 18.66
N PHE A 272 14.71 10.67 19.39
CA PHE A 272 13.48 11.35 19.04
C PHE A 272 13.65 12.88 18.99
N ASP A 273 14.36 13.48 19.94
CA ASP A 273 14.66 14.92 19.90
C ASP A 273 15.44 15.30 18.64
N LYS A 274 16.45 14.50 18.28
CA LYS A 274 17.22 14.71 17.03
C LYS A 274 16.37 14.52 15.78
N MET A 275 15.50 13.50 15.77
CA MET A 275 14.58 13.25 14.66
C MET A 275 13.66 14.46 14.45
N ASN A 276 13.10 15.03 15.53
CA ASN A 276 12.28 16.23 15.46
C ASN A 276 13.06 17.46 14.98
N GLN A 277 14.29 17.64 15.47
CA GLN A 277 15.16 18.72 15.00
C GLN A 277 15.38 18.62 13.47
N ARG A 278 15.78 17.44 12.98
CA ARG A 278 15.98 17.20 11.54
C ARG A 278 14.68 17.40 10.75
N ALA A 279 13.54 16.98 11.30
CA ALA A 279 12.25 17.17 10.65
C ALA A 279 11.87 18.64 10.49
N GLN A 280 12.19 19.48 11.48
CA GLN A 280 11.99 20.92 11.41
C GLN A 280 12.97 21.58 10.41
N GLU A 281 14.25 21.18 10.44
CA GLU A 281 15.27 21.67 9.50
C GLU A 281 14.92 21.36 8.04
N LEU A 282 14.28 20.21 7.78
CA LEU A 282 13.85 19.78 6.46
C LEU A 282 12.46 20.29 6.06
N GLY A 283 11.76 21.02 6.94
CA GLY A 283 10.41 21.53 6.70
C GLY A 283 9.33 20.43 6.66
N ILE A 284 9.62 19.24 7.18
CA ILE A 284 8.68 18.12 7.29
C ILE A 284 7.72 18.34 8.47
N ALA A 285 8.25 18.85 9.59
CA ALA A 285 7.47 19.23 10.76
C ALA A 285 7.51 20.76 10.94
N LYS A 286 6.37 21.35 11.29
CA LYS A 286 6.27 22.79 11.59
C LYS A 286 6.98 23.15 12.90
N GLU A 287 7.31 24.43 13.06
CA GLU A 287 7.77 24.94 14.36
C GLU A 287 6.70 24.72 15.43
N GLY A 288 7.09 24.18 16.58
CA GLY A 288 6.17 23.81 17.66
C GLY A 288 5.47 22.45 17.46
N PHE A 289 5.74 21.75 16.36
CA PHE A 289 5.20 20.43 16.08
C PHE A 289 6.29 19.35 16.18
N ARG A 290 5.86 18.13 16.48
CA ARG A 290 6.66 16.90 16.48
C ARG A 290 6.20 15.96 15.38
N ILE A 291 7.12 15.11 14.91
CA ILE A 291 6.81 14.01 14.00
C ILE A 291 5.98 12.92 14.67
N LEU A 292 5.34 12.10 13.84
CA LEU A 292 4.66 10.88 14.25
C LEU A 292 5.57 9.65 14.16
N THR A 293 5.39 8.74 15.10
CA THR A 293 6.12 7.47 15.23
C THR A 293 5.20 6.26 15.00
N MET A 294 5.78 5.06 14.91
CA MET A 294 4.97 3.83 14.88
C MET A 294 4.08 3.69 16.12
N ALA A 295 4.53 4.15 17.30
CA ALA A 295 3.73 4.10 18.52
C ALA A 295 2.49 5.01 18.44
N ASP A 296 2.62 6.19 17.84
CA ASP A 296 1.47 7.08 17.59
C ASP A 296 0.47 6.40 16.65
N ALA A 297 0.95 5.82 15.53
CA ALA A 297 0.11 5.11 14.59
C ALA A 297 -0.59 3.90 15.23
N ALA A 298 0.12 3.12 16.06
CA ALA A 298 -0.45 1.97 16.77
C ALA A 298 -1.54 2.40 17.77
N CYS A 299 -1.32 3.49 18.51
CA CYS A 299 -2.32 4.07 19.41
C CYS A 299 -3.58 4.50 18.65
N MET A 300 -3.42 5.29 17.59
CA MET A 300 -4.55 5.76 16.79
C MET A 300 -5.29 4.60 16.12
N MET A 301 -4.57 3.69 15.46
CA MET A 301 -5.19 2.56 14.77
C MET A 301 -5.81 1.55 15.74
N GLY A 302 -5.32 1.46 16.98
CA GLY A 302 -5.92 0.65 18.04
C GLY A 302 -7.16 1.29 18.69
N SER A 303 -7.41 2.58 18.47
CA SER A 303 -8.54 3.30 19.06
C SER A 303 -9.85 3.03 18.31
N PRO A 304 -10.88 2.44 18.95
CA PRO A 304 -12.19 2.25 18.32
C PRO A 304 -12.82 3.57 17.85
N ARG A 305 -12.62 4.64 18.62
CA ARG A 305 -13.10 5.99 18.27
C ARG A 305 -12.50 6.48 16.96
N TYR A 306 -11.20 6.26 16.76
CA TYR A 306 -10.55 6.63 15.50
C TYR A 306 -11.05 5.77 14.33
N GLN A 307 -11.19 4.46 14.53
CA GLN A 307 -11.73 3.56 13.50
C GLN A 307 -13.15 3.95 13.07
N GLU A 308 -14.04 4.28 14.01
CA GLU A 308 -15.39 4.76 13.71
C GLU A 308 -15.38 6.04 12.86
N ILE A 309 -14.45 6.97 13.11
CA ILE A 309 -14.31 8.19 12.31
C ILE A 309 -13.87 7.86 10.88
N LEU A 310 -12.90 6.95 10.72
CA LEU A 310 -12.43 6.53 9.40
C LEU A 310 -13.49 5.76 8.60
N GLU A 311 -14.36 5.01 9.27
CA GLU A 311 -15.48 4.30 8.64
C GLU A 311 -16.66 5.22 8.29
N LYS A 312 -16.79 6.35 8.99
CA LYS A 312 -17.88 7.32 8.80
C LYS A 312 -17.63 8.29 7.66
N TYR A 313 -16.37 8.69 7.42
CA TYR A 313 -16.06 9.78 6.49
C TYR A 313 -15.18 9.34 5.31
N THR A 314 -15.50 9.91 4.14
CA THR A 314 -14.69 9.94 2.91
C THR A 314 -14.40 11.40 2.56
N THR A 315 -13.66 11.66 1.49
CA THR A 315 -13.48 13.03 0.96
C THR A 315 -13.66 13.07 -0.55
N SER A 316 -14.19 14.20 -1.06
CA SER A 316 -14.15 14.55 -2.48
C SER A 316 -12.89 15.31 -2.89
N GLY A 317 -12.08 15.75 -1.93
CA GLY A 317 -10.79 16.41 -2.17
C GLY A 317 -9.61 15.43 -2.15
N GLU A 318 -8.49 15.89 -1.61
CA GLU A 318 -7.31 15.07 -1.34
C GLU A 318 -7.41 14.42 0.04
N THR A 319 -6.92 13.18 0.15
CA THR A 319 -6.71 12.53 1.46
C THR A 319 -5.86 13.41 2.36
N MET A 320 -6.34 13.74 3.55
CA MET A 320 -5.52 14.49 4.52
C MET A 320 -4.36 13.61 4.98
N VAL A 321 -3.17 14.19 5.13
CA VAL A 321 -2.02 13.49 5.70
C VAL A 321 -1.69 14.08 7.06
N LEU A 322 -1.85 13.26 8.11
CA LEU A 322 -1.35 13.59 9.44
C LEU A 322 0.13 13.17 9.47
N GLN A 323 1.02 14.16 9.36
CA GLN A 323 2.48 13.98 9.33
C GLN A 323 3.17 14.56 10.57
N ASP A 324 2.57 15.57 11.20
CA ASP A 324 3.05 16.24 12.38
C ASP A 324 1.89 16.61 13.33
N VAL A 325 2.21 16.78 14.61
CA VAL A 325 1.26 17.14 15.67
C VAL A 325 1.90 18.13 16.64
N PRO A 326 1.15 18.97 17.36
CA PRO A 326 1.71 19.84 18.39
C PRO A 326 2.60 19.05 19.36
N LYS A 327 3.79 19.57 19.67
CA LYS A 327 4.79 18.87 20.50
C LYS A 327 4.28 18.56 21.91
N GLU A 328 3.28 19.31 22.38
CA GLU A 328 2.63 19.14 23.67
C GLU A 328 1.82 17.85 23.75
N ILE A 329 1.33 17.32 22.61
CA ILE A 329 0.59 16.07 22.55
C ILE A 329 1.58 14.90 22.79
N PRO A 330 1.45 14.12 23.88
CA PRO A 330 2.37 13.03 24.18
C PRO A 330 2.35 11.93 23.12
N ILE A 331 3.46 11.19 23.00
CA ILE A 331 3.57 10.03 22.10
C ILE A 331 2.56 8.96 22.52
N ALA A 332 1.86 8.37 21.55
CA ALA A 332 0.90 7.28 21.77
C ALA A 332 -0.17 7.59 22.83
N SER A 333 -0.75 8.80 22.78
CA SER A 333 -1.78 9.26 23.70
C SER A 333 -3.15 9.42 23.02
N GLU A 334 -4.23 9.32 23.80
CA GLU A 334 -5.60 9.55 23.30
C GLU A 334 -5.80 10.99 22.77
N GLU A 335 -5.02 11.96 23.24
CA GLU A 335 -5.03 13.33 22.74
C GLU A 335 -4.75 13.41 21.23
N LEU A 336 -4.00 12.44 20.66
CA LEU A 336 -3.80 12.31 19.21
C LEU A 336 -5.09 11.98 18.47
N VAL A 337 -5.92 11.12 19.04
CA VAL A 337 -7.21 10.73 18.46
C VAL A 337 -8.15 11.93 18.45
N GLU A 338 -8.15 12.72 19.54
CA GLU A 338 -8.95 13.93 19.64
C GLU A 338 -8.49 15.00 18.65
N TYR A 339 -7.18 15.21 18.54
CA TYR A 339 -6.60 16.11 17.58
C TYR A 339 -6.96 15.72 16.14
N ALA A 340 -6.75 14.45 15.78
CA ALA A 340 -7.11 13.95 14.45
C ALA A 340 -8.61 14.11 14.15
N GLN A 341 -9.48 13.82 15.12
CA GLN A 341 -10.92 14.04 14.99
C GLN A 341 -11.24 15.50 14.71
N GLN A 342 -10.65 16.45 15.46
CA GLN A 342 -10.88 17.88 15.26
C GLN A 342 -10.47 18.32 13.85
N ILE A 343 -9.32 17.87 13.35
CA ILE A 343 -8.88 18.22 11.99
C ILE A 343 -9.83 17.62 10.94
N ILE A 344 -10.24 16.36 11.11
CA ILE A 344 -11.21 15.71 10.21
C ILE A 344 -12.55 16.46 10.23
N GLU A 345 -13.02 16.86 11.41
CA GLU A 345 -14.28 17.59 11.55
C GLU A 345 -14.20 19.01 11.00
N ALA A 346 -13.03 19.64 11.02
CA ALA A 346 -12.82 20.94 10.41
C ALA A 346 -12.69 20.87 8.87
N ASN A 347 -12.49 19.69 8.28
CA ASN A 347 -12.32 19.55 6.84
C ASN A 347 -13.63 19.86 6.07
N PRO A 348 -13.67 20.92 5.23
CA PRO A 348 -14.88 21.32 4.50
C PRO A 348 -15.24 20.37 3.35
N VAL A 349 -14.30 19.55 2.86
CA VAL A 349 -14.51 18.57 1.78
C VAL A 349 -14.67 17.14 2.32
N LYS A 350 -14.94 16.98 3.62
CA LYS A 350 -15.35 15.70 4.21
C LYS A 350 -16.78 15.36 3.79
N GLU A 351 -17.04 14.09 3.55
CA GLU A 351 -18.35 13.57 3.17
C GLU A 351 -18.68 12.38 4.05
N GLN A 352 -19.95 12.23 4.44
CA GLN A 352 -20.38 11.01 5.12
C GLN A 352 -20.50 9.87 4.12
N ILE A 353 -19.97 8.71 4.50
CA ILE A 353 -20.12 7.49 3.71
C ILE A 353 -21.61 7.07 3.77
N PRO A 354 -22.30 6.90 2.64
CA PRO A 354 -23.71 6.51 2.64
C PRO A 354 -23.90 5.17 3.36
N THR A 355 -24.74 5.15 4.38
CA THR A 355 -25.18 3.92 5.02
C THR A 355 -26.09 3.15 4.05
N ILE A 356 -26.00 1.82 4.01
CA ILE A 356 -26.79 0.98 3.08
C ILE A 356 -28.31 1.26 3.22
N THR A 357 -28.77 1.71 4.39
CA THR A 357 -30.14 2.13 4.67
C THR A 357 -30.60 3.39 3.92
N ASP A 358 -29.71 4.33 3.58
CA ASP A 358 -30.08 5.58 2.91
C ASP A 358 -30.37 5.38 1.41
N SER A 359 -29.88 4.28 0.83
CA SER A 359 -30.13 3.90 -0.56
C SER A 359 -31.55 3.37 -0.84
N LEU A 360 -32.33 3.09 0.22
CA LEU A 360 -33.72 2.62 0.13
C LEU A 360 -34.74 3.77 0.15
N HIS A 361 -34.41 4.94 0.70
CA HIS A 361 -35.34 6.08 0.77
C HIS A 361 -35.34 6.97 -0.48
N HIS A 362 -34.31 6.90 -1.32
CA HIS A 362 -34.29 7.62 -2.60
C HIS A 362 -34.85 6.83 -3.81
N LYS A 363 -35.45 5.66 -3.56
CA LYS A 363 -36.08 4.82 -4.59
C LYS A 363 -37.49 4.36 -4.25
N LEU A 364 -38.23 5.16 -3.47
CA LEU A 364 -39.68 5.00 -3.31
C LEU A 364 -40.40 6.20 -3.91
#